data_AF-A0A5C8ZY83-F1
#
_entry.id   AF-A0A5C8ZY83-F1
#
_cell.length_a   1.000
_cell.length_b   1.000
_cell.length_c   1.000
_cell.angle_alpha   90.00
_cell.angle_beta   90.00
_cell.angle_gamma   90.00
#
_symmetry.space_group_name_H-M   'P 1'
#
loop_
_entity.id
_entity.type
_entity.pdbx_description
1 polymer ?
#
loop_
_entity_poly.entity_id
_entity_poly.type
_entity_poly.pdbx_seq_one_letter_code
_entity_poly.pdbx_strand_id
1 'polypeptide(L)'
;MSFQDLGLSEALLRAIADQGYNTPSPVQSKAIPQVLAGRDVMAAAQTGTGKTAAFTLPLLQNLSGGARAPKRGCRALVLTPTRELAAQVHENVTEYSRYLDLRSACVFGGVKINPQIDRLSRGVDVLVATPGRLLDLQGQGAVDFSALEILVLDEADRMLDMGFIHDIRRVVRLLPEKRQTLMFSATFSGEITRLAGGYLNNPVKVEVSPANATADTVEQWVYPVDKKQKPALLSYLVKANDWSQVLVFTRTKHGANRLSQQLEKSGIPAAAIHGNKSQNARTRALGDFKLGKVQALVATDIAARGLDIEQLPQVVNFDLPNVAEDYVHRIGRTGRAGAAGRAYSLVSADEADYLRDIEKLIRQNLPREEVEGFVPDHTVPDTPPAPTGPRQPNRGRRSGGGRPGQNGSGQQARQRSGNGGNGGNSSGNGNGNGRRRGGRGRSGGASQGGNRSAS
;
A
#
# COMPACT_ATOMS: atom_id res chain seq x y z
N MET A 1 -21.77 18.83 -9.78
CA MET A 1 -20.73 19.56 -9.07
C MET A 1 -19.49 19.54 -9.94
N SER A 2 -18.99 20.72 -10.30
CA SER A 2 -17.76 20.93 -11.08
C SER A 2 -16.58 21.20 -10.14
N PHE A 3 -15.35 21.25 -10.68
CA PHE A 3 -14.19 21.69 -9.89
C PHE A 3 -14.28 23.16 -9.45
N GLN A 4 -15.00 24.00 -10.19
CA GLN A 4 -15.19 25.42 -9.86
C GLN A 4 -15.98 25.57 -8.55
N ASP A 5 -16.89 24.64 -8.27
CA ASP A 5 -17.71 24.62 -7.05
C ASP A 5 -16.91 24.25 -5.78
N LEU A 6 -15.65 23.81 -5.93
CA LEU A 6 -14.82 23.35 -4.82
C LEU A 6 -13.97 24.46 -4.18
N GLY A 7 -14.10 25.71 -4.66
CA GLY A 7 -13.39 26.86 -4.11
C GLY A 7 -11.91 26.93 -4.47
N LEU A 8 -11.51 26.31 -5.59
CA LEU A 8 -10.13 26.38 -6.10
C LEU A 8 -9.87 27.68 -6.88
N SER A 9 -8.63 28.16 -6.84
CA SER A 9 -8.17 29.35 -7.56
C SER A 9 -8.15 29.13 -9.07
N GLU A 10 -8.23 30.22 -9.84
CA GLU A 10 -8.19 30.17 -11.31
C GLU A 10 -6.93 29.48 -11.84
N ALA A 11 -5.77 29.69 -11.20
CA ALA A 11 -4.52 29.04 -11.57
C ALA A 11 -4.60 27.51 -11.47
N LEU A 12 -5.22 26.98 -10.40
CA LEU A 12 -5.42 25.55 -10.23
C LEU A 12 -6.50 25.01 -11.17
N LEU A 13 -7.60 25.72 -11.36
CA LEU A 13 -8.65 25.34 -12.31
C LEU A 13 -8.11 25.23 -13.74
N ARG A 14 -7.21 26.15 -14.13
CA ARG A 14 -6.51 26.09 -15.40
C ARG A 14 -5.61 24.86 -15.51
N ALA A 15 -4.83 24.55 -14.47
CA ALA A 15 -3.97 23.36 -14.47
C ALA A 15 -4.79 22.05 -14.56
N ILE A 16 -5.94 22.00 -13.89
CA ILE A 16 -6.90 20.87 -13.95
C ILE A 16 -7.45 20.70 -15.37
N ALA A 17 -7.80 21.81 -16.04
CA ALA A 17 -8.29 21.79 -17.42
C ALA A 17 -7.22 21.30 -18.41
N ASP A 18 -5.95 21.71 -18.24
CA ASP A 18 -4.84 21.24 -19.07
C ASP A 18 -4.61 19.72 -18.95
N GLN A 19 -4.95 19.14 -17.78
CA GLN A 19 -4.91 17.70 -17.53
C GLN A 19 -6.15 16.95 -18.05
N GLY A 20 -7.13 17.67 -18.61
CA GLY A 20 -8.35 17.10 -19.19
C GLY A 20 -9.38 16.65 -18.15
N TYR A 21 -9.30 17.11 -16.91
CA TYR A 21 -10.24 16.73 -15.86
C TYR A 21 -11.49 17.59 -15.91
N ASN A 22 -12.64 16.95 -16.14
CA ASN A 22 -13.92 17.65 -16.28
C ASN A 22 -14.73 17.70 -14.99
N THR A 23 -14.75 16.59 -14.23
CA THR A 23 -15.60 16.43 -13.05
C THR A 23 -14.80 15.86 -11.87
N PRO A 24 -14.97 16.41 -10.66
CA PRO A 24 -14.30 15.89 -9.49
C PRO A 24 -14.84 14.50 -9.12
N SER A 25 -13.93 13.60 -8.75
CA SER A 25 -14.30 12.30 -8.20
C SER A 25 -15.02 12.45 -6.84
N PRO A 26 -15.70 11.42 -6.34
CA PRO A 26 -16.39 11.54 -5.06
C PRO A 26 -15.43 11.76 -3.87
N VAL A 27 -14.19 11.25 -3.92
CA VAL A 27 -13.18 11.55 -2.87
C VAL A 27 -12.71 12.99 -2.96
N GLN A 28 -12.52 13.52 -4.17
CA GLN A 28 -12.15 14.92 -4.39
C GLN A 28 -13.25 15.86 -3.89
N SER A 29 -14.49 15.62 -4.29
CA SER A 29 -15.66 16.45 -3.91
C SER A 29 -15.87 16.51 -2.40
N LYS A 30 -15.59 15.41 -1.69
CA LYS A 30 -15.74 15.34 -0.23
C LYS A 30 -14.52 15.85 0.53
N ALA A 31 -13.30 15.57 0.06
CA ALA A 31 -12.08 15.89 0.78
C ALA A 31 -11.60 17.32 0.54
N ILE A 32 -11.63 17.82 -0.71
CA ILE A 32 -11.04 19.12 -1.08
C ILE A 32 -11.57 20.26 -0.18
N PRO A 33 -12.89 20.44 0.01
CA PRO A 33 -13.41 21.51 0.87
C PRO A 33 -12.95 21.40 2.33
N GLN A 34 -12.76 20.17 2.84
CA GLN A 34 -12.32 19.94 4.21
C GLN A 34 -10.84 20.28 4.40
N VAL A 35 -10.02 19.98 3.40
CA VAL A 35 -8.60 20.33 3.40
C VAL A 35 -8.41 21.84 3.28
N LEU A 36 -9.17 22.52 2.40
CA LEU A 36 -9.17 23.99 2.30
C LEU A 36 -9.58 24.67 3.61
N ALA A 37 -10.50 24.08 4.37
CA ALA A 37 -10.92 24.58 5.68
C ALA A 37 -9.87 24.34 6.79
N GLY A 38 -8.68 23.80 6.48
CA GLY A 38 -7.62 23.55 7.45
C GLY A 38 -7.88 22.38 8.39
N ARG A 39 -8.88 21.53 8.11
CA ARG A 39 -9.19 20.36 8.95
C ARG A 39 -8.32 19.19 8.60
N ASP A 40 -7.99 18.39 9.61
CA ASP A 40 -7.38 17.08 9.40
C ASP A 40 -8.37 16.16 8.67
N VAL A 41 -7.87 15.34 7.75
CA VAL A 41 -8.68 14.45 6.93
C VAL A 41 -8.12 13.04 6.97
N MET A 42 -9.02 12.08 7.20
CA MET A 42 -8.73 10.66 7.06
C MET A 42 -9.63 10.13 5.93
N ALA A 43 -9.04 9.82 4.77
CA ALA A 43 -9.77 9.41 3.58
C ALA A 43 -9.46 7.97 3.20
N ALA A 44 -10.50 7.14 3.11
CA ALA A 44 -10.44 5.81 2.52
C ALA A 44 -11.06 5.85 1.12
N ALA A 45 -10.21 5.66 0.13
CA ALA A 45 -10.64 5.47 -1.25
C ALA A 45 -9.62 4.60 -1.96
N GLN A 46 -10.08 3.82 -2.93
CA GLN A 46 -9.21 2.91 -3.66
C GLN A 46 -8.19 3.69 -4.49
N THR A 47 -7.11 3.02 -4.91
CA THR A 47 -6.15 3.63 -5.84
C THR A 47 -6.92 4.09 -7.10
N GLY A 48 -6.51 5.18 -7.75
CA GLY A 48 -7.17 5.73 -8.96
C GLY A 48 -8.58 6.22 -8.85
N THR A 49 -9.01 6.49 -7.63
CA THR A 49 -10.20 7.31 -7.38
C THR A 49 -9.86 8.80 -7.36
N GLY A 50 -8.63 9.18 -7.73
CA GLY A 50 -8.19 10.58 -7.75
C GLY A 50 -7.77 11.13 -6.37
N LYS A 51 -7.31 10.26 -5.46
CA LYS A 51 -6.79 10.64 -4.12
C LYS A 51 -5.67 11.68 -4.19
N THR A 52 -4.75 11.53 -5.14
CA THR A 52 -3.62 12.46 -5.28
C THR A 52 -4.09 13.88 -5.52
N ALA A 53 -4.98 14.10 -6.49
CA ALA A 53 -5.61 15.41 -6.70
C ALA A 53 -6.42 15.88 -5.47
N ALA A 54 -7.08 14.96 -4.74
CA ALA A 54 -7.89 15.28 -3.57
C ALA A 54 -7.09 15.92 -2.41
N PHE A 55 -5.78 15.65 -2.29
CA PHE A 55 -4.91 16.35 -1.33
C PHE A 55 -3.99 17.38 -1.97
N THR A 56 -3.47 17.14 -3.17
CA THR A 56 -2.48 18.06 -3.79
C THR A 56 -3.11 19.39 -4.18
N LEU A 57 -4.30 19.41 -4.76
CA LEU A 57 -4.98 20.65 -5.17
C LEU A 57 -5.21 21.60 -3.98
N PRO A 58 -5.89 21.18 -2.89
CA PRO A 58 -6.10 22.08 -1.75
C PRO A 58 -4.80 22.39 -0.99
N LEU A 59 -3.83 21.47 -0.97
CA LEU A 59 -2.49 21.73 -0.40
C LEU A 59 -1.79 22.87 -1.16
N LEU A 60 -1.74 22.80 -2.49
CA LEU A 60 -1.11 23.82 -3.32
C LEU A 60 -1.80 25.18 -3.16
N GLN A 61 -3.13 25.19 -3.07
CA GLN A 61 -3.88 26.41 -2.80
C GLN A 61 -3.47 27.05 -1.48
N ASN A 62 -3.50 26.27 -0.39
CA ASN A 62 -3.15 26.77 0.94
C ASN A 62 -1.71 27.31 0.99
N LEU A 63 -0.79 26.73 0.23
CA LEU A 63 0.58 27.22 0.14
C LEU A 63 0.74 28.47 -0.72
N SER A 64 -0.04 28.61 -1.81
CA SER A 64 0.12 29.70 -2.80
C SER A 64 -0.06 31.12 -2.23
N GLY A 65 -0.80 31.27 -1.12
CA GLY A 65 -0.99 32.55 -0.43
C GLY A 65 0.04 32.84 0.67
N GLY A 66 0.97 31.92 0.94
CA GLY A 66 1.89 32.00 2.08
C GLY A 66 3.32 32.43 1.73
N ALA A 67 4.18 32.48 2.75
CA ALA A 67 5.59 32.79 2.58
C ALA A 67 6.34 31.68 1.81
N ARG A 68 7.43 32.03 1.13
CA ARG A 68 8.30 31.03 0.49
C ARG A 68 8.99 30.15 1.53
N ALA A 69 9.21 28.89 1.20
CA ALA A 69 9.99 27.99 2.06
C ALA A 69 11.39 28.56 2.38
N PRO A 70 11.83 28.51 3.66
CA PRO A 70 13.15 28.98 4.05
C PRO A 70 14.24 28.05 3.51
N LYS A 71 15.50 28.47 3.59
CA LYS A 71 16.66 27.67 3.16
C LYS A 71 16.64 26.29 3.83
N ARG A 72 16.71 25.21 3.04
CA ARG A 72 16.56 23.81 3.49
C ARG A 72 15.21 23.47 4.14
N GLY A 73 14.29 24.42 4.27
CA GLY A 73 12.97 24.17 4.83
C GLY A 73 12.01 23.53 3.83
N CYS A 74 10.94 22.93 4.37
CA CYS A 74 9.75 22.62 3.60
C CYS A 74 8.46 23.00 4.32
N ARG A 75 7.45 23.43 3.55
CA ARG A 75 6.14 23.87 4.08
C ARG A 75 5.10 22.75 4.06
N ALA A 76 5.16 21.87 3.08
CA ALA A 76 4.38 20.64 3.05
C ALA A 76 5.25 19.42 2.79
N LEU A 77 4.93 18.33 3.49
CA LEU A 77 5.60 17.04 3.38
C LEU A 77 4.57 15.97 2.99
N VAL A 78 4.82 15.30 1.87
CA VAL A 78 4.02 14.15 1.42
C VAL A 78 4.87 12.88 1.57
N LEU A 79 4.51 12.03 2.54
CA LEU A 79 5.12 10.73 2.72
C LEU A 79 4.41 9.69 1.86
N THR A 80 5.21 8.91 1.14
CA THR A 80 4.74 7.83 0.26
C THR A 80 5.52 6.53 0.56
N PRO A 81 4.90 5.35 0.46
CA PRO A 81 5.55 4.06 0.72
C PRO A 81 6.65 3.70 -0.28
N THR A 82 6.49 4.08 -1.56
CA THR A 82 7.40 3.64 -2.63
C THR A 82 7.99 4.80 -3.39
N ARG A 83 9.13 4.54 -4.02
CA ARG A 83 9.84 5.55 -4.83
C ARG A 83 9.06 5.91 -6.07
N GLU A 84 8.35 4.94 -6.62
CA GLU A 84 7.50 5.08 -7.79
C GLU A 84 6.33 6.01 -7.49
N LEU A 85 5.64 5.79 -6.37
CA LEU A 85 4.56 6.67 -5.93
C LEU A 85 5.08 8.06 -5.57
N ALA A 86 6.25 8.16 -4.93
CA ALA A 86 6.88 9.45 -4.66
C ALA A 86 7.12 10.26 -5.94
N ALA A 87 7.60 9.61 -7.00
CA ALA A 87 7.83 10.25 -8.29
C ALA A 87 6.50 10.67 -8.94
N GLN A 88 5.49 9.80 -8.93
CA GLN A 88 4.15 10.10 -9.47
C GLN A 88 3.48 11.27 -8.75
N VAL A 89 3.49 11.26 -7.41
CA VAL A 89 2.88 12.35 -6.63
C VAL A 89 3.62 13.66 -6.93
N HIS A 90 4.94 13.63 -7.07
CA HIS A 90 5.71 14.81 -7.44
C HIS A 90 5.42 15.32 -8.86
N GLU A 91 5.20 14.42 -9.82
CA GLU A 91 4.77 14.77 -11.18
C GLU A 91 3.42 15.50 -11.14
N ASN A 92 2.41 14.92 -10.47
CA ASN A 92 1.11 15.57 -10.24
C ASN A 92 1.25 16.94 -9.56
N VAL A 93 2.11 17.04 -8.52
CA VAL A 93 2.39 18.33 -7.84
C VAL A 93 2.95 19.35 -8.83
N THR A 94 3.86 18.94 -9.72
CA THR A 94 4.49 19.82 -10.71
C THR A 94 3.48 20.26 -11.78
N GLU A 95 2.60 19.36 -12.21
CA GLU A 95 1.57 19.63 -13.20
C GLU A 95 0.50 20.59 -12.65
N TYR A 96 -0.01 20.31 -11.45
CA TYR A 96 -1.03 21.16 -10.82
C TYR A 96 -0.46 22.51 -10.37
N SER A 97 0.83 22.59 -10.04
CA SER A 97 1.48 23.86 -9.65
C SER A 97 1.99 24.69 -10.83
N ARG A 98 1.78 24.26 -12.08
CA ARG A 98 2.31 24.93 -13.30
C ARG A 98 2.08 26.43 -13.36
N TYR A 99 0.95 26.91 -12.82
CA TYR A 99 0.56 28.32 -12.81
C TYR A 99 0.74 28.98 -11.43
N LEU A 100 1.50 28.37 -10.53
CA LEU A 100 1.80 28.85 -9.18
C LEU A 100 3.32 29.04 -9.02
N ASP A 101 3.72 30.04 -8.22
CA ASP A 101 5.13 30.25 -7.85
C ASP A 101 5.52 29.38 -6.64
N LEU A 102 5.42 28.06 -6.80
CA LEU A 102 5.76 27.07 -5.76
C LEU A 102 6.88 26.16 -6.23
N ARG A 103 7.82 25.86 -5.34
CA ARG A 103 8.93 24.93 -5.60
C ARG A 103 8.61 23.57 -5.00
N SER A 104 8.82 22.51 -5.77
CA SER A 104 8.68 21.14 -5.30
C SER A 104 9.95 20.31 -5.50
N ALA A 105 10.13 19.28 -4.67
CA ALA A 105 11.14 18.26 -4.88
C ALA A 105 10.65 16.88 -4.46
N CYS A 106 11.26 15.85 -5.04
CA CYS A 106 11.05 14.45 -4.69
C CYS A 106 12.35 13.80 -4.20
N VAL A 107 12.29 13.11 -3.06
CA VAL A 107 13.45 12.44 -2.45
C VAL A 107 13.15 11.00 -2.04
N PHE A 108 13.95 10.08 -2.54
CA PHE A 108 13.81 8.66 -2.24
C PHE A 108 15.13 7.88 -2.34
N GLY A 109 15.15 6.69 -1.73
CA GLY A 109 16.31 5.80 -1.65
C GLY A 109 16.81 5.26 -3.00
N GLY A 110 17.97 4.59 -3.02
CA GLY A 110 18.47 3.86 -4.19
C GLY A 110 18.98 4.69 -5.36
N VAL A 111 19.07 6.01 -5.19
CA VAL A 111 19.80 6.95 -6.05
C VAL A 111 20.76 7.78 -5.20
N LYS A 112 21.73 8.45 -5.85
CA LYS A 112 22.72 9.30 -5.18
C LYS A 112 22.02 10.36 -4.32
N ILE A 113 22.52 10.57 -3.10
CA ILE A 113 21.92 11.50 -2.14
C ILE A 113 22.30 12.96 -2.43
N ASN A 114 23.53 13.24 -2.87
CA ASN A 114 24.01 14.61 -3.07
C ASN A 114 23.13 15.45 -4.02
N PRO A 115 22.67 14.93 -5.18
CA PRO A 115 21.74 15.69 -6.03
C PRO A 115 20.41 16.05 -5.33
N GLN A 116 19.98 15.25 -4.34
CA GLN A 116 18.80 15.56 -3.53
C GLN A 116 19.10 16.65 -2.50
N ILE A 117 20.28 16.62 -1.87
CA ILE A 117 20.74 17.68 -0.96
C ILE A 117 20.81 19.03 -1.70
N ASP A 118 21.38 19.04 -2.89
CA ASP A 118 21.53 20.26 -3.69
C ASP A 118 20.17 20.87 -4.04
N ARG A 119 19.18 20.05 -4.40
CA ARG A 119 17.79 20.50 -4.66
C ARG A 119 17.13 21.12 -3.44
N LEU A 120 17.37 20.55 -2.26
CA LEU A 120 16.79 21.05 -1.00
C LEU A 120 17.48 22.31 -0.49
N SER A 121 18.71 22.60 -0.94
CA SER A 121 19.52 23.71 -0.42
C SER A 121 18.83 25.08 -0.41
N ARG A 122 17.92 25.35 -1.36
CA ARG A 122 17.20 26.63 -1.49
C ARG A 122 15.84 26.65 -0.77
N GLY A 123 15.42 25.54 -0.17
CA GLY A 123 14.07 25.36 0.34
C GLY A 123 13.07 24.98 -0.75
N VAL A 124 12.07 24.18 -0.37
CA VAL A 124 10.99 23.72 -1.27
C VAL A 124 9.65 23.87 -0.57
N ASP A 125 8.63 24.35 -1.25
CA ASP A 125 7.30 24.51 -0.67
C ASP A 125 6.63 23.13 -0.48
N VAL A 126 6.82 22.21 -1.43
CA VAL A 126 6.31 20.82 -1.34
C VAL A 126 7.46 19.81 -1.46
N LEU A 127 7.62 18.98 -0.43
CA LEU A 127 8.56 17.86 -0.44
C LEU A 127 7.80 16.54 -0.50
N VAL A 128 7.99 15.76 -1.55
CA VAL A 128 7.50 14.37 -1.64
C VAL A 128 8.63 13.42 -1.28
N ALA A 129 8.41 12.50 -0.36
CA ALA A 129 9.48 11.67 0.17
C ALA A 129 9.07 10.24 0.54
N THR A 130 10.03 9.31 0.45
CA THR A 130 9.95 8.02 1.15
C THR A 130 10.57 8.15 2.55
N PRO A 131 9.98 7.56 3.62
CA PRO A 131 10.39 7.79 5.02
C PRO A 131 11.88 7.61 5.30
N GLY A 132 12.49 6.50 4.88
CA GLY A 132 13.90 6.21 5.14
C GLY A 132 14.84 7.28 4.57
N ARG A 133 14.67 7.66 3.29
CA ARG A 133 15.50 8.71 2.67
C ARG A 133 15.29 10.08 3.31
N LEU A 134 14.07 10.39 3.74
CA LEU A 134 13.79 11.64 4.43
C LEU A 134 14.59 11.74 5.73
N LEU A 135 14.63 10.65 6.51
CA LEU A 135 15.40 10.58 7.76
C LEU A 135 16.91 10.68 7.50
N ASP A 136 17.43 10.07 6.42
CA ASP A 136 18.84 10.21 6.03
C ASP A 136 19.19 11.68 5.74
N LEU A 137 18.36 12.37 4.96
CA LEU A 137 18.56 13.77 4.59
C LEU A 137 18.45 14.70 5.80
N GLN A 138 17.47 14.44 6.68
CA GLN A 138 17.31 15.21 7.92
C GLN A 138 18.51 15.00 8.85
N GLY A 139 18.99 13.75 9.00
CA GLY A 139 20.17 13.44 9.80
C GLY A 139 21.46 14.12 9.31
N GLN A 140 21.54 14.47 8.02
CA GLN A 140 22.63 15.25 7.43
C GLN A 140 22.39 16.77 7.50
N GLY A 141 21.29 17.23 8.11
CA GLY A 141 20.93 18.65 8.15
C GLY A 141 20.61 19.24 6.78
N ALA A 142 20.21 18.41 5.82
CA ALA A 142 19.86 18.81 4.45
C ALA A 142 18.41 19.29 4.32
N VAL A 143 17.54 18.92 5.27
CA VAL A 143 16.15 19.38 5.35
C VAL A 143 15.80 19.79 6.78
N ASP A 144 15.04 20.87 6.90
CA ASP A 144 14.46 21.39 8.14
C ASP A 144 12.93 21.38 8.03
N PHE A 145 12.27 21.00 9.13
CA PHE A 145 10.81 20.90 9.23
C PHE A 145 10.19 22.00 10.10
N SER A 146 10.98 22.94 10.62
CA SER A 146 10.50 24.02 11.49
C SER A 146 9.36 24.84 10.90
N ALA A 147 9.34 25.01 9.57
CA ALA A 147 8.32 25.76 8.82
C ALA A 147 7.21 24.87 8.22
N LEU A 148 7.10 23.61 8.63
CA LEU A 148 6.10 22.69 8.08
C LEU A 148 4.68 23.05 8.56
N GLU A 149 3.78 23.25 7.61
CA GLU A 149 2.37 23.56 7.80
C GLU A 149 1.46 22.35 7.58
N ILE A 150 1.83 21.46 6.63
CA ILE A 150 0.98 20.34 6.18
C ILE A 150 1.78 19.04 6.11
N LEU A 151 1.26 17.98 6.72
CA LEU A 151 1.73 16.60 6.55
C LEU A 151 0.69 15.78 5.79
N VAL A 152 1.12 15.03 4.77
CA VAL A 152 0.31 14.04 4.07
C VAL A 152 0.93 12.66 4.21
N LEU A 153 0.13 11.67 4.61
CA LEU A 153 0.47 10.26 4.61
C LEU A 153 -0.33 9.58 3.49
N ASP A 154 0.29 9.36 2.33
CA ASP A 154 -0.35 8.73 1.18
C ASP A 154 -0.07 7.22 1.17
N GLU A 155 -1.10 6.43 0.85
CA GLU A 155 -1.11 4.97 0.99
C GLU A 155 -0.59 4.49 2.36
N ALA A 156 -1.20 5.04 3.43
CA ALA A 156 -0.78 4.78 4.80
C ALA A 156 -0.86 3.30 5.22
N ASP A 157 -1.82 2.55 4.68
CA ASP A 157 -1.94 1.10 4.84
C ASP A 157 -0.70 0.39 4.30
N ARG A 158 -0.27 0.74 3.09
CA ARG A 158 0.94 0.16 2.51
C ARG A 158 2.19 0.51 3.28
N MET A 159 2.27 1.71 3.86
CA MET A 159 3.39 2.05 4.73
C MET A 159 3.45 1.16 5.98
N LEU A 160 2.29 0.75 6.53
CA LEU A 160 2.24 -0.22 7.62
C LEU A 160 2.68 -1.61 7.17
N ASP A 161 2.15 -2.10 6.05
CA ASP A 161 2.49 -3.42 5.49
C ASP A 161 3.99 -3.56 5.22
N MET A 162 4.65 -2.46 4.81
CA MET A 162 6.09 -2.40 4.56
C MET A 162 6.93 -2.18 5.82
N GLY A 163 6.31 -2.07 6.99
CA GLY A 163 6.99 -1.88 8.27
C GLY A 163 7.52 -0.46 8.51
N PHE A 164 7.11 0.54 7.72
CA PHE A 164 7.57 1.93 7.88
C PHE A 164 7.00 2.64 9.10
N ILE A 165 6.19 1.97 9.92
CA ILE A 165 5.61 2.54 11.15
C ILE A 165 6.67 3.19 12.05
N HIS A 166 7.84 2.56 12.20
CA HIS A 166 8.91 3.10 13.03
C HIS A 166 9.53 4.37 12.42
N ASP A 167 9.70 4.41 11.10
CA ASP A 167 10.23 5.57 10.40
C ASP A 167 9.24 6.73 10.40
N ILE A 168 7.94 6.47 10.18
CA ILE A 168 6.88 7.48 10.29
C ILE A 168 6.89 8.09 11.70
N ARG A 169 6.96 7.28 12.76
CA ARG A 169 7.05 7.77 14.15
C ARG A 169 8.27 8.66 14.37
N ARG A 170 9.41 8.35 13.73
CA ARG A 170 10.61 9.19 13.81
C ARG A 170 10.39 10.50 13.07
N VAL A 171 9.84 10.46 11.86
CA VAL A 171 9.54 11.67 11.08
C VAL A 171 8.60 12.58 11.85
N VAL A 172 7.45 12.07 12.32
CA VAL A 172 6.43 12.89 13.01
C VAL A 172 6.99 13.59 14.25
N ARG A 173 7.91 12.96 15.00
CA ARG A 173 8.57 13.58 16.16
C ARG A 173 9.48 14.76 15.80
N LEU A 174 9.88 14.89 14.55
CA LEU A 174 10.69 16.01 14.05
C LEU A 174 9.82 17.15 13.51
N LEU A 175 8.50 16.95 13.39
CA LEU A 175 7.59 17.93 12.80
C LEU A 175 6.98 18.85 13.89
N PRO A 176 6.60 20.08 13.54
CA PRO A 176 5.88 20.98 14.44
C PRO A 176 4.56 20.36 14.93
N GLU A 177 4.19 20.59 16.20
CA GLU A 177 2.93 20.10 16.77
C GLU A 177 1.72 20.71 16.07
N LYS A 178 1.76 22.03 15.80
CA LYS A 178 0.71 22.74 15.09
C LYS A 178 0.93 22.61 13.58
N ARG A 179 0.18 21.71 12.95
CA ARG A 179 0.14 21.47 11.50
C ARG A 179 -1.19 20.81 11.13
N GLN A 180 -1.57 20.89 9.86
CA GLN A 180 -2.65 20.07 9.31
C GLN A 180 -2.10 18.69 8.92
N THR A 181 -2.79 17.61 9.27
CA THR A 181 -2.41 16.25 8.89
C THR A 181 -3.51 15.58 8.06
N LEU A 182 -3.11 15.08 6.89
CA LEU A 182 -3.97 14.35 5.97
C LEU A 182 -3.48 12.90 5.86
N MET A 183 -4.39 11.93 5.97
CA MET A 183 -4.07 10.52 5.82
C MET A 183 -4.98 9.89 4.75
N PHE A 184 -4.36 9.29 3.75
CA PHE A 184 -5.03 8.61 2.65
C PHE A 184 -4.65 7.13 2.63
N SER A 185 -5.66 6.27 2.58
CA SER A 185 -5.50 4.81 2.51
C SER A 185 -6.50 4.20 1.54
N ALA A 186 -6.30 2.94 1.17
CA ALA A 186 -7.31 2.17 0.45
C ALA A 186 -8.44 1.71 1.40
N THR A 187 -8.13 1.48 2.68
CA THR A 187 -9.08 0.95 3.66
C THR A 187 -9.00 1.63 5.03
N PHE A 188 -10.04 1.47 5.85
CA PHE A 188 -10.05 1.82 7.28
C PHE A 188 -9.84 0.59 8.16
N SER A 189 -8.71 -0.10 8.00
CA SER A 189 -8.35 -1.18 8.91
C SER A 189 -8.23 -0.67 10.36
N GLY A 190 -8.34 -1.57 11.34
CA GLY A 190 -8.17 -1.22 12.75
C GLY A 190 -6.78 -0.64 13.03
N GLU A 191 -5.76 -1.10 12.31
CA GLU A 191 -4.38 -0.58 12.40
C GLU A 191 -4.26 0.83 11.85
N ILE A 192 -4.93 1.12 10.73
CA ILE A 192 -4.96 2.47 10.14
C ILE A 192 -5.71 3.45 11.03
N THR A 193 -6.82 3.02 11.63
CA THR A 193 -7.55 3.84 12.61
C THR A 193 -6.70 4.14 13.84
N ARG A 194 -5.93 3.16 14.32
CA ARG A 194 -4.99 3.34 15.43
C ARG A 194 -3.83 4.27 15.05
N LEU A 195 -3.31 4.14 13.84
CA LEU A 195 -2.29 5.04 13.30
C LEU A 195 -2.80 6.48 13.26
N ALA A 196 -4.02 6.67 12.74
CA ALA A 196 -4.66 7.97 12.64
C ALA A 196 -4.84 8.64 14.01
N GLY A 197 -5.29 7.88 15.02
CA GLY A 197 -5.47 8.39 16.38
C GLY A 197 -4.18 8.90 17.05
N GLY A 198 -3.00 8.53 16.55
CA GLY A 198 -1.73 9.04 17.05
C GLY A 198 -1.24 10.32 16.39
N TYR A 199 -1.79 10.70 15.23
CA TYR A 199 -1.22 11.78 14.39
C TYR A 199 -2.21 12.83 13.90
N LEU A 200 -3.50 12.50 13.83
CA LEU A 200 -4.55 13.42 13.41
C LEU A 200 -5.33 13.95 14.61
N ASN A 201 -5.78 15.19 14.53
CA ASN A 201 -6.59 15.86 15.53
C ASN A 201 -8.04 16.03 15.03
N ASN A 202 -8.98 15.30 15.64
CA ASN A 202 -10.40 15.29 15.28
C ASN A 202 -10.66 15.26 13.75
N PRO A 203 -10.13 14.25 13.03
CA PRO A 203 -10.15 14.25 11.58
C PRO A 203 -11.54 14.02 11.00
N VAL A 204 -11.80 14.67 9.87
CA VAL A 204 -12.97 14.36 9.03
C VAL A 204 -12.72 13.04 8.32
N LYS A 205 -13.63 12.08 8.50
CA LYS A 205 -13.58 10.80 7.81
C LYS A 205 -14.31 10.89 6.47
N VAL A 206 -13.60 10.59 5.39
CA VAL A 206 -14.15 10.54 4.03
C VAL A 206 -14.06 9.11 3.53
N GLU A 207 -15.21 8.47 3.33
CA GLU A 207 -15.33 7.13 2.77
C GLU A 207 -16.11 7.18 1.46
N VAL A 208 -15.57 6.54 0.42
CA VAL A 208 -16.10 6.65 -0.94
C VAL A 208 -16.63 5.34 -1.50
N SER A 209 -16.23 4.18 -0.99
CA SER A 209 -16.85 2.89 -1.31
C SER A 209 -16.47 1.83 -0.28
N PRO A 210 -17.30 0.79 -0.04
CA PRO A 210 -16.91 -0.36 0.76
C PRO A 210 -15.68 -1.08 0.15
N ALA A 211 -14.85 -1.69 0.99
CA ALA A 211 -13.58 -2.32 0.60
C ALA A 211 -13.67 -3.35 -0.56
N ASN A 212 -14.84 -3.93 -0.81
CA ASN A 212 -15.05 -4.99 -1.80
C ASN A 212 -15.57 -4.53 -3.18
N ALA A 213 -15.89 -3.23 -3.34
CA ALA A 213 -16.57 -2.75 -4.56
C ALA A 213 -15.74 -2.93 -5.86
N THR A 214 -14.42 -3.13 -5.78
CA THR A 214 -13.58 -3.43 -6.95
C THR A 214 -13.89 -4.80 -7.53
N ALA A 215 -14.14 -5.80 -6.68
CA ALA A 215 -14.46 -7.15 -7.16
C ALA A 215 -15.78 -7.14 -7.95
N ASP A 216 -16.71 -6.26 -7.56
CA ASP A 216 -18.02 -6.14 -8.21
C ASP A 216 -17.96 -5.47 -9.61
N THR A 217 -16.86 -4.76 -9.93
CA THR A 217 -16.71 -3.98 -11.19
C THR A 217 -15.72 -4.58 -12.18
N VAL A 218 -14.96 -5.59 -11.78
CA VAL A 218 -13.96 -6.27 -12.60
C VAL A 218 -14.48 -7.66 -12.97
N GLU A 219 -14.49 -7.98 -14.26
CA GLU A 219 -14.74 -9.34 -14.75
C GLU A 219 -13.54 -10.22 -14.37
N GLN A 220 -13.79 -11.29 -13.63
CA GLN A 220 -12.75 -12.13 -13.06
C GLN A 220 -12.91 -13.56 -13.55
N TRP A 221 -11.81 -14.16 -13.99
CA TRP A 221 -11.78 -15.53 -14.50
C TRP A 221 -10.62 -16.32 -13.88
N VAL A 222 -10.86 -17.61 -13.67
CA VAL A 222 -9.84 -18.59 -13.32
C VAL A 222 -9.60 -19.49 -14.53
N TYR A 223 -8.35 -19.61 -14.94
CA TYR A 223 -7.87 -20.59 -15.90
C TYR A 223 -7.08 -21.68 -15.15
N PRO A 224 -7.69 -22.85 -14.87
CA PRO A 224 -6.96 -23.99 -14.34
C PRO A 224 -5.88 -24.43 -15.34
N VAL A 225 -4.64 -24.57 -14.89
CA VAL A 225 -3.51 -24.93 -15.75
C VAL A 225 -2.35 -25.48 -14.94
N ASP A 226 -1.62 -26.45 -15.50
CA ASP A 226 -0.40 -26.93 -14.85
C ASP A 226 0.68 -25.85 -14.82
N LYS A 227 1.42 -25.79 -13.71
CA LYS A 227 2.46 -24.79 -13.45
C LYS A 227 3.48 -24.64 -14.58
N LYS A 228 3.82 -25.74 -15.26
CA LYS A 228 4.77 -25.76 -16.38
C LYS A 228 4.19 -25.12 -17.64
N GLN A 229 2.87 -25.17 -17.82
CA GLN A 229 2.18 -24.66 -19.01
C GLN A 229 1.75 -23.19 -18.89
N LYS A 230 1.72 -22.62 -17.67
CA LYS A 230 1.36 -21.21 -17.44
C LYS A 230 2.02 -20.19 -18.39
N PRO A 231 3.34 -20.24 -18.69
CA PRO A 231 3.95 -19.28 -19.62
C PRO A 231 3.41 -19.39 -21.05
N ALA A 232 3.14 -20.62 -21.50
CA ALA A 232 2.60 -20.88 -22.83
C ALA A 232 1.13 -20.45 -22.90
N LEU A 233 0.33 -20.75 -21.87
CA LEU A 233 -1.06 -20.28 -21.78
C LEU A 233 -1.13 -18.75 -21.77
N LEU A 234 -0.29 -18.07 -20.99
CA LEU A 234 -0.24 -16.61 -20.99
C LEU A 234 0.09 -16.05 -22.38
N SER A 235 1.08 -16.64 -23.06
CA SER A 235 1.46 -16.22 -24.41
C SER A 235 0.31 -16.42 -25.40
N TYR A 236 -0.42 -17.52 -25.27
CA TYR A 236 -1.62 -17.82 -26.06
C TYR A 236 -2.71 -16.78 -25.80
N LEU A 237 -3.07 -16.52 -24.54
CA LEU A 237 -4.12 -15.57 -24.17
C LEU A 237 -3.82 -14.15 -24.69
N VAL A 238 -2.57 -13.69 -24.57
CA VAL A 238 -2.16 -12.37 -25.07
C VAL A 238 -2.35 -12.25 -26.59
N LYS A 239 -2.00 -13.29 -27.34
CA LYS A 239 -2.08 -13.28 -28.81
C LYS A 239 -3.49 -13.53 -29.34
N ALA A 240 -4.17 -14.55 -28.80
CA ALA A 240 -5.50 -14.96 -29.26
C ALA A 240 -6.54 -13.86 -29.03
N ASN A 241 -6.36 -13.05 -28.00
CA ASN A 241 -7.25 -11.94 -27.66
C ASN A 241 -6.69 -10.56 -28.05
N ASP A 242 -5.55 -10.51 -28.76
CA ASP A 242 -4.89 -9.27 -29.21
C ASP A 242 -4.73 -8.20 -28.11
N TRP A 243 -4.21 -8.61 -26.94
CA TRP A 243 -4.08 -7.70 -25.80
C TRP A 243 -2.97 -6.68 -26.04
N SER A 244 -3.31 -5.41 -26.15
CA SER A 244 -2.33 -4.33 -26.37
C SER A 244 -1.47 -4.01 -25.14
N GLN A 245 -2.00 -4.17 -23.92
CA GLN A 245 -1.29 -3.93 -22.67
C GLN A 245 -1.77 -4.84 -21.55
N VAL A 246 -0.85 -5.57 -20.92
CA VAL A 246 -1.16 -6.48 -19.82
C VAL A 246 -0.18 -6.31 -18.65
N LEU A 247 -0.72 -6.19 -17.43
CA LEU A 247 0.06 -6.27 -16.20
C LEU A 247 0.00 -7.68 -15.62
N VAL A 248 1.16 -8.32 -15.51
CA VAL A 248 1.28 -9.71 -15.11
C VAL A 248 1.94 -9.80 -13.74
N PHE A 249 1.22 -10.33 -12.75
CA PHE A 249 1.72 -10.50 -11.40
C PHE A 249 2.35 -11.88 -11.20
N THR A 250 3.58 -11.89 -10.70
CA THR A 250 4.35 -13.08 -10.33
C THR A 250 4.77 -13.00 -8.87
N ARG A 251 4.95 -14.15 -8.23
CA ARG A 251 5.31 -14.22 -6.80
C ARG A 251 6.74 -13.79 -6.53
N THR A 252 7.66 -14.09 -7.45
CA THR A 252 9.10 -13.91 -7.21
C THR A 252 9.78 -13.07 -8.28
N LYS A 253 10.81 -12.31 -7.87
CA LYS A 253 11.67 -11.52 -8.76
C LYS A 253 12.39 -12.35 -9.83
N HIS A 254 12.77 -13.58 -9.50
CA HIS A 254 13.40 -14.50 -10.46
C HIS A 254 12.37 -15.02 -11.47
N GLY A 255 11.15 -15.33 -11.01
CA GLY A 255 10.01 -15.65 -11.87
C GLY A 255 9.71 -14.51 -12.84
N ALA A 256 9.67 -13.27 -12.38
CA ALA A 256 9.43 -12.10 -13.23
C ALA A 256 10.43 -11.97 -14.39
N ASN A 257 11.74 -12.14 -14.12
CA ASN A 257 12.76 -12.10 -15.18
C ASN A 257 12.64 -13.28 -16.14
N ARG A 258 12.40 -14.49 -15.62
CA ARG A 258 12.25 -15.68 -16.47
C ARG A 258 11.04 -15.55 -17.37
N LEU A 259 9.90 -15.11 -16.83
CA LEU A 259 8.66 -14.99 -17.57
C LEU A 259 8.75 -13.90 -18.64
N SER A 260 9.29 -12.72 -18.33
CA SER A 260 9.51 -11.66 -19.34
C SER A 260 10.37 -12.15 -20.51
N GLN A 261 11.48 -12.85 -20.24
CA GLN A 261 12.29 -13.45 -21.30
C GLN A 261 11.55 -14.52 -22.12
N GLN A 262 10.68 -15.30 -21.50
CA GLN A 262 9.85 -16.28 -22.21
C GLN A 262 8.83 -15.59 -23.11
N LEU A 263 8.18 -14.53 -22.63
CA LEU A 263 7.24 -13.73 -23.42
C LEU A 263 7.95 -13.04 -24.61
N GLU A 264 9.14 -12.47 -24.40
CA GLU A 264 9.94 -11.89 -25.48
C GLU A 264 10.29 -12.91 -26.56
N LYS A 265 10.70 -14.13 -26.16
CA LYS A 265 10.95 -15.25 -27.10
C LYS A 265 9.70 -15.68 -27.86
N SER A 266 8.53 -15.54 -27.25
CA SER A 266 7.24 -15.75 -27.88
C SER A 266 6.81 -14.57 -28.78
N GLY A 267 7.62 -13.52 -28.92
CA GLY A 267 7.31 -12.35 -29.74
C GLY A 267 6.39 -11.34 -29.06
N ILE A 268 6.28 -11.36 -27.73
CA ILE A 268 5.51 -10.40 -26.93
C ILE A 268 6.52 -9.46 -26.25
N PRO A 269 6.59 -8.17 -26.61
CA PRO A 269 7.46 -7.21 -25.93
C PRO A 269 7.15 -7.15 -24.43
N ALA A 270 8.09 -7.57 -23.59
CA ALA A 270 7.85 -7.71 -22.16
C ALA A 270 8.98 -7.11 -21.32
N ALA A 271 8.66 -6.57 -20.15
CA ALA A 271 9.66 -6.08 -19.21
C ALA A 271 9.34 -6.53 -17.78
N ALA A 272 10.39 -6.80 -16.99
CA ALA A 272 10.23 -7.15 -15.58
C ALA A 272 10.46 -5.96 -14.64
N ILE A 273 9.56 -5.76 -13.67
CA ILE A 273 9.68 -4.75 -12.61
C ILE A 273 9.62 -5.40 -11.22
N HIS A 274 10.73 -5.31 -10.46
CA HIS A 274 10.85 -5.90 -9.12
C HIS A 274 11.91 -5.16 -8.29
N GLY A 275 11.94 -5.39 -6.97
CA GLY A 275 12.85 -4.69 -6.04
C GLY A 275 14.36 -4.85 -6.33
N ASN A 276 14.78 -5.94 -6.98
CA ASN A 276 16.18 -6.14 -7.41
C ASN A 276 16.58 -5.37 -8.69
N LYS A 277 15.66 -4.73 -9.42
CA LYS A 277 16.02 -3.88 -10.56
C LYS A 277 16.55 -2.54 -10.03
N SER A 278 17.48 -1.93 -10.77
CA SER A 278 17.91 -0.56 -10.45
C SER A 278 16.72 0.41 -10.61
N GLN A 279 16.74 1.51 -9.87
CA GLN A 279 15.65 2.48 -9.92
C GLN A 279 15.42 3.01 -11.35
N ASN A 280 16.49 3.35 -12.06
CA ASN A 280 16.41 3.81 -13.44
C ASN A 280 15.80 2.77 -14.37
N ALA A 281 16.09 1.48 -14.16
CA ALA A 281 15.48 0.40 -14.94
C ALA A 281 13.98 0.26 -14.64
N ARG A 282 13.57 0.41 -13.38
CA ARG A 282 12.15 0.39 -12.99
C ARG A 282 11.38 1.56 -13.60
N THR A 283 11.92 2.78 -13.51
CA THR A 283 11.33 3.98 -14.11
C THR A 283 11.24 3.87 -15.63
N ARG A 284 12.30 3.37 -16.29
CA ARG A 284 12.29 3.13 -17.74
C ARG A 284 11.23 2.11 -18.14
N ALA A 285 11.20 0.94 -17.49
CA ALA A 285 10.23 -0.11 -17.79
C ALA A 285 8.78 0.39 -17.63
N LEU A 286 8.51 1.19 -16.59
CA LEU A 286 7.21 1.84 -16.41
C LEU A 286 6.88 2.83 -17.51
N GLY A 287 7.84 3.70 -17.89
CA GLY A 287 7.66 4.67 -18.96
C GLY A 287 7.43 4.00 -20.32
N ASP A 288 8.22 2.99 -20.66
CA ASP A 288 8.07 2.22 -21.91
C ASP A 288 6.76 1.45 -21.95
N PHE A 289 6.28 0.95 -20.80
CA PHE A 289 4.96 0.34 -20.68
C PHE A 289 3.85 1.36 -20.93
N LYS A 290 3.88 2.53 -20.26
CA LYS A 290 2.91 3.62 -20.48
C LYS A 290 2.85 4.08 -21.95
N LEU A 291 4.00 4.09 -22.64
CA LEU A 291 4.11 4.45 -24.07
C LEU A 291 3.72 3.31 -25.04
N GLY A 292 3.31 2.14 -24.55
CA GLY A 292 2.94 0.99 -25.37
C GLY A 292 4.12 0.27 -26.05
N LYS A 293 5.37 0.61 -25.71
CA LYS A 293 6.57 -0.08 -26.24
C LYS A 293 6.77 -1.46 -25.60
N VAL A 294 6.33 -1.61 -24.35
CA VAL A 294 6.22 -2.88 -23.65
C VAL A 294 4.75 -3.25 -23.63
N GLN A 295 4.42 -4.43 -24.15
CA GLN A 295 3.06 -4.99 -24.18
C GLN A 295 2.74 -5.69 -22.86
N ALA A 296 3.71 -6.42 -22.27
CA ALA A 296 3.53 -7.15 -21.01
C ALA A 296 4.49 -6.66 -19.92
N LEU A 297 3.95 -6.02 -18.87
CA LEU A 297 4.75 -5.66 -17.70
C LEU A 297 4.64 -6.75 -16.64
N VAL A 298 5.73 -7.48 -16.39
CA VAL A 298 5.78 -8.56 -15.41
C VAL A 298 6.29 -8.02 -14.07
N ALA A 299 5.44 -8.06 -13.04
CA ALA A 299 5.71 -7.44 -11.76
C ALA A 299 5.58 -8.40 -10.58
N THR A 300 6.28 -8.08 -9.49
CA THR A 300 5.98 -8.62 -8.15
C THR A 300 5.10 -7.64 -7.38
N ASP A 301 4.28 -8.10 -6.43
CA ASP A 301 3.38 -7.25 -5.62
C ASP A 301 4.06 -5.98 -5.10
N ILE A 302 5.20 -6.14 -4.43
CA ILE A 302 5.95 -5.04 -3.83
C ILE A 302 6.34 -3.97 -4.86
N ALA A 303 6.66 -4.40 -6.09
CA ALA A 303 7.14 -3.49 -7.11
C ALA A 303 6.02 -2.89 -7.97
N ALA A 304 4.85 -3.53 -8.00
CA ALA A 304 3.63 -3.05 -8.63
C ALA A 304 2.84 -2.10 -7.72
N ARG A 305 3.02 -2.18 -6.40
CA ARG A 305 2.47 -1.23 -5.44
C ARG A 305 3.03 0.18 -5.70
N GLY A 306 2.13 1.15 -5.82
CA GLY A 306 2.46 2.53 -6.13
C GLY A 306 2.89 2.79 -7.58
N LEU A 307 2.67 1.82 -8.49
CA LEU A 307 2.74 2.12 -9.92
C LEU A 307 1.46 2.84 -10.36
N ASP A 308 1.65 3.99 -11.00
CA ASP A 308 0.61 4.74 -11.70
C ASP A 308 0.25 4.08 -13.02
N ILE A 309 -0.28 2.87 -12.96
CA ILE A 309 -0.78 2.19 -14.13
C ILE A 309 -2.21 1.86 -13.81
N GLU A 310 -3.07 2.81 -14.07
CA GLU A 310 -4.49 2.74 -13.78
C GLU A 310 -5.25 2.60 -15.09
N GLN A 311 -6.36 1.87 -15.07
CA GLN A 311 -7.20 1.60 -16.25
C GLN A 311 -6.53 0.70 -17.29
N LEU A 312 -5.78 -0.31 -16.85
CA LEU A 312 -5.34 -1.34 -17.77
C LEU A 312 -6.53 -2.15 -18.28
N PRO A 313 -6.53 -2.56 -19.55
CA PRO A 313 -7.59 -3.41 -20.08
C PRO A 313 -7.48 -4.83 -19.51
N GLN A 314 -6.26 -5.33 -19.25
CA GLN A 314 -6.06 -6.66 -18.67
C GLN A 314 -5.06 -6.67 -17.50
N VAL A 315 -5.44 -7.39 -16.46
CA VAL A 315 -4.56 -7.81 -15.35
C VAL A 315 -4.50 -9.32 -15.32
N VAL A 316 -3.30 -9.88 -15.17
CA VAL A 316 -3.10 -11.33 -15.06
C VAL A 316 -2.41 -11.67 -13.74
N ASN A 317 -3.04 -12.51 -12.93
CA ASN A 317 -2.39 -13.21 -11.84
C ASN A 317 -1.73 -14.48 -12.39
N PHE A 318 -0.46 -14.39 -12.78
CA PHE A 318 0.30 -15.56 -13.22
C PHE A 318 0.58 -16.52 -12.05
N ASP A 319 0.87 -15.96 -10.88
CA ASP A 319 0.88 -16.66 -9.60
C ASP A 319 -0.20 -16.04 -8.71
N LEU A 320 -1.00 -16.82 -7.99
CA LEU A 320 -1.92 -16.25 -6.98
C LEU A 320 -1.15 -15.64 -5.80
N PRO A 321 -1.62 -14.51 -5.22
CA PRO A 321 -0.99 -13.96 -4.03
C PRO A 321 -1.20 -14.89 -2.83
N ASN A 322 -0.23 -14.92 -1.93
CA ASN A 322 -0.31 -15.73 -0.71
C ASN A 322 -1.25 -15.10 0.35
N VAL A 323 -1.59 -13.82 0.17
CA VAL A 323 -2.49 -13.04 1.03
C VAL A 323 -3.67 -12.59 0.16
N ALA A 324 -4.89 -12.91 0.57
CA ALA A 324 -6.09 -12.69 -0.24
C ALA A 324 -6.34 -11.21 -0.54
N GLU A 325 -6.02 -10.32 0.40
CA GLU A 325 -6.19 -8.87 0.24
C GLU A 325 -5.36 -8.30 -0.92
N ASP A 326 -4.20 -8.91 -1.19
CA ASP A 326 -3.37 -8.52 -2.33
C ASP A 326 -4.03 -8.82 -3.66
N TYR A 327 -4.90 -9.83 -3.74
CA TYR A 327 -5.65 -10.10 -4.96
C TYR A 327 -6.54 -8.92 -5.35
N VAL A 328 -7.28 -8.35 -4.38
CA VAL A 328 -8.11 -7.16 -4.60
C VAL A 328 -7.26 -5.97 -5.07
N HIS A 329 -6.06 -5.81 -4.52
CA HIS A 329 -5.12 -4.77 -4.95
C HIS A 329 -4.58 -4.97 -6.37
N ARG A 330 -4.38 -6.23 -6.78
CA ARG A 330 -3.92 -6.57 -8.13
C ARG A 330 -5.00 -6.31 -9.16
N ILE A 331 -6.18 -6.90 -8.98
CA ILE A 331 -7.29 -6.74 -9.93
C ILE A 331 -7.78 -5.30 -9.97
N GLY A 332 -7.62 -4.55 -8.88
CA GLY A 332 -7.91 -3.13 -8.86
C GLY A 332 -7.04 -2.30 -9.79
N ARG A 333 -6.04 -2.85 -10.50
CA ARG A 333 -5.30 -2.13 -11.57
C ARG A 333 -6.10 -2.03 -12.88
N THR A 334 -7.22 -2.73 -12.99
CA THR A 334 -8.18 -2.64 -14.09
C THR A 334 -9.56 -2.17 -13.57
N GLY A 335 -10.51 -1.93 -14.48
CA GLY A 335 -11.93 -1.76 -14.15
C GLY A 335 -12.32 -0.47 -13.40
N ARG A 336 -11.62 0.65 -13.65
CA ARG A 336 -11.89 1.93 -12.96
C ARG A 336 -12.65 2.92 -13.84
N ALA A 337 -13.32 3.89 -13.20
CA ALA A 337 -14.02 5.00 -13.83
C ALA A 337 -15.12 4.62 -14.85
N GLY A 338 -15.79 3.48 -14.63
CA GLY A 338 -16.89 3.00 -15.47
C GLY A 338 -16.46 2.15 -16.67
N ALA A 339 -15.15 1.95 -16.89
CA ALA A 339 -14.63 1.02 -17.89
C ALA A 339 -14.68 -0.42 -17.36
N ALA A 340 -15.11 -1.37 -18.19
CA ALA A 340 -15.03 -2.79 -17.88
C ALA A 340 -13.55 -3.23 -17.88
N GLY A 341 -13.12 -3.82 -16.78
CA GLY A 341 -11.77 -4.36 -16.62
C GLY A 341 -11.80 -5.88 -16.52
N ARG A 342 -10.76 -6.54 -17.02
CA ARG A 342 -10.64 -8.00 -16.94
C ARG A 342 -9.44 -8.44 -16.13
N ALA A 343 -9.68 -9.33 -15.17
CA ALA A 343 -8.67 -9.97 -14.36
C ALA A 343 -8.68 -11.48 -14.59
N TYR A 344 -7.54 -12.02 -15.00
CA TYR A 344 -7.37 -13.43 -15.30
C TYR A 344 -6.40 -14.06 -14.32
N SER A 345 -6.76 -15.20 -13.73
CA SER A 345 -5.91 -15.91 -12.78
C SER A 345 -5.56 -17.29 -13.32
N LEU A 346 -4.26 -17.53 -13.53
CA LEU A 346 -3.76 -18.83 -13.97
C LEU A 346 -3.47 -19.65 -12.71
N VAL A 347 -4.25 -20.71 -12.47
CA VAL A 347 -4.24 -21.43 -11.20
C VAL A 347 -3.78 -22.86 -11.40
N SER A 348 -2.73 -23.24 -10.69
CA SER A 348 -2.29 -24.64 -10.59
C SER A 348 -2.80 -25.28 -9.30
N ALA A 349 -2.83 -26.61 -9.24
CA ALA A 349 -3.36 -27.35 -8.09
C ALA A 349 -2.69 -26.99 -6.75
N ASP A 350 -1.40 -26.61 -6.75
CA ASP A 350 -0.65 -26.17 -5.57
C ASP A 350 -1.07 -24.78 -5.03
N GLU A 351 -1.96 -24.07 -5.72
CA GLU A 351 -2.46 -22.74 -5.33
C GLU A 351 -3.94 -22.76 -4.92
N ALA A 352 -4.56 -23.94 -4.81
CA ALA A 352 -5.98 -24.09 -4.51
C ALA A 352 -6.40 -23.46 -3.16
N ASP A 353 -5.54 -23.52 -2.14
CA ASP A 353 -5.82 -22.89 -0.85
C ASP A 353 -5.80 -21.36 -0.95
N TYR A 354 -4.91 -20.77 -1.77
CA TYR A 354 -4.91 -19.32 -2.03
C TYR A 354 -6.18 -18.89 -2.77
N LEU A 355 -6.62 -19.68 -3.75
CA LEU A 355 -7.88 -19.42 -4.46
C LEU A 355 -9.07 -19.43 -3.50
N ARG A 356 -9.13 -20.42 -2.60
CA ARG A 356 -10.18 -20.51 -1.57
C ARG A 356 -10.22 -19.28 -0.66
N ASP A 357 -9.07 -18.83 -0.19
CA ASP A 357 -8.99 -17.65 0.68
C ASP A 357 -9.42 -16.37 -0.05
N ILE A 358 -9.07 -16.25 -1.33
CA ILE A 358 -9.50 -15.15 -2.21
C ILE A 358 -11.01 -15.15 -2.39
N GLU A 359 -11.61 -16.27 -2.80
CA GLU A 359 -13.06 -16.40 -3.03
C GLU A 359 -13.86 -16.14 -1.74
N LYS A 360 -13.32 -16.55 -0.60
CA LYS A 360 -13.89 -16.24 0.72
C LYS A 360 -13.85 -14.74 1.05
N LEU A 361 -12.75 -14.06 0.74
CA LEU A 361 -12.59 -12.62 0.98
C LEU A 361 -13.57 -11.81 0.12
N ILE A 362 -13.66 -12.13 -1.18
CA ILE A 362 -14.55 -11.44 -2.13
C ILE A 362 -16.00 -11.93 -2.02
N ARG A 363 -16.24 -13.04 -1.29
CA ARG A 363 -17.55 -13.67 -1.07
C ARG A 363 -18.23 -14.15 -2.35
N GLN A 364 -17.42 -14.58 -3.32
CA GLN A 364 -17.87 -15.04 -4.62
C GLN A 364 -16.94 -16.16 -5.10
N ASN A 365 -17.53 -17.21 -5.67
CA ASN A 365 -16.79 -18.22 -6.42
C ASN A 365 -16.48 -17.66 -7.82
N LEU A 366 -15.21 -17.74 -8.22
CA LEU A 366 -14.78 -17.23 -9.52
C LEU A 366 -15.14 -18.23 -10.63
N PRO A 367 -15.65 -17.77 -11.78
CA PRO A 367 -15.91 -18.65 -12.91
C PRO A 367 -14.60 -19.25 -13.41
N ARG A 368 -14.64 -20.55 -13.68
CA ARG A 368 -13.50 -21.33 -14.17
C ARG A 368 -13.72 -21.66 -15.64
N GLU A 369 -12.68 -21.44 -16.44
CA GLU A 369 -12.69 -21.75 -17.87
C GLU A 369 -11.45 -22.58 -18.19
N GLU A 370 -11.62 -23.69 -18.89
CA GLU A 370 -10.51 -24.50 -19.41
C GLU A 370 -10.21 -24.08 -20.84
N VAL A 371 -8.92 -23.95 -21.18
CA VAL A 371 -8.49 -23.61 -22.54
C VAL A 371 -8.02 -24.87 -23.25
N GLU A 372 -8.55 -25.10 -24.44
CA GLU A 372 -8.15 -26.23 -25.28
C GLU A 372 -6.62 -26.25 -25.48
N GLY A 373 -6.00 -27.43 -25.29
CA GLY A 373 -4.54 -27.59 -25.34
C GLY A 373 -3.80 -27.21 -24.05
N PHE A 374 -4.49 -26.71 -23.03
CA PHE A 374 -3.92 -26.33 -21.73
C PHE A 374 -4.67 -26.93 -20.53
N VAL A 375 -5.54 -27.92 -20.76
CA VAL A 375 -6.26 -28.64 -19.70
C VAL A 375 -5.25 -29.26 -18.74
N PRO A 376 -5.35 -29.01 -17.42
CA PRO A 376 -4.36 -29.48 -16.47
C PRO A 376 -4.49 -30.99 -16.19
N ASP A 377 -3.35 -31.66 -16.03
CA ASP A 377 -3.29 -33.05 -15.56
C ASP A 377 -3.68 -33.13 -14.07
N HIS A 378 -3.39 -32.07 -13.30
CA HIS A 378 -3.73 -31.96 -11.87
C HIS A 378 -4.90 -31.00 -11.67
N THR A 379 -6.04 -31.55 -11.24
CA THR A 379 -7.27 -30.76 -11.05
C THR A 379 -7.14 -29.75 -9.92
N VAL A 380 -7.66 -28.55 -10.14
CA VAL A 380 -7.83 -27.52 -9.09
C VAL A 380 -9.16 -27.80 -8.39
N PRO A 381 -9.18 -28.17 -7.09
CA PRO A 381 -10.41 -28.51 -6.39
C PRO A 381 -11.42 -27.36 -6.42
N ASP A 382 -12.71 -27.68 -6.49
CA ASP A 382 -13.77 -26.69 -6.34
C ASP A 382 -13.81 -26.13 -4.92
N THR A 383 -14.07 -24.83 -4.84
CA THR A 383 -14.25 -24.16 -3.57
C THR A 383 -15.69 -24.37 -3.10
N PRO A 384 -15.92 -24.86 -1.87
CA PRO A 384 -17.26 -24.98 -1.33
C PRO A 384 -17.99 -23.63 -1.43
N PRO A 385 -19.30 -23.61 -1.75
CA PRO A 385 -20.06 -22.38 -1.87
C PRO A 385 -19.87 -21.51 -0.62
N ALA A 386 -19.55 -20.22 -0.81
CA ALA A 386 -19.44 -19.30 0.31
C ALA A 386 -20.72 -19.34 1.15
N PRO A 387 -20.65 -19.47 2.50
CA PRO A 387 -21.84 -19.56 3.32
C PRO A 387 -22.66 -18.27 3.20
N THR A 388 -23.74 -18.33 2.44
CA THR A 388 -24.73 -17.26 2.29
C THR A 388 -25.65 -17.27 3.49
N GLY A 389 -25.24 -16.64 4.58
CA GLY A 389 -26.12 -16.44 5.73
C GLY A 389 -25.47 -15.66 6.87
N PRO A 390 -26.20 -14.78 7.57
CA PRO A 390 -25.70 -14.21 8.81
C PRO A 390 -25.46 -15.36 9.80
N ARG A 391 -24.21 -15.48 10.28
CA ARG A 391 -23.87 -16.39 11.38
C ARG A 391 -24.77 -16.05 12.57
N GLN A 392 -25.81 -16.86 12.80
CA GLN A 392 -26.55 -16.79 14.05
C GLN A 392 -25.55 -17.02 15.19
N PRO A 393 -25.52 -16.14 16.21
CA PRO A 393 -24.69 -16.37 17.36
C PRO A 393 -25.11 -17.70 17.98
N ASN A 394 -24.14 -18.60 18.12
CA ASN A 394 -24.28 -19.93 18.67
C ASN A 394 -24.88 -19.84 20.09
N ARG A 395 -26.22 -19.87 20.20
CA ARG A 395 -26.91 -19.93 21.49
C ARG A 395 -26.69 -21.34 22.03
N GLY A 396 -25.89 -21.39 23.09
CA GLY A 396 -25.54 -22.59 23.82
C GLY A 396 -26.74 -23.52 24.02
N ARG A 397 -26.51 -24.79 23.69
CA ARG A 397 -27.41 -25.91 23.85
C ARG A 397 -27.67 -26.13 25.35
N ARG A 398 -28.66 -25.45 25.92
CA ARG A 398 -29.25 -25.83 27.22
C ARG A 398 -30.13 -27.05 26.98
N SER A 399 -29.60 -28.22 27.29
CA SER A 399 -30.35 -29.47 27.38
C SER A 399 -31.29 -29.38 28.59
N GLY A 400 -32.57 -29.13 28.34
CA GLY A 400 -33.65 -29.31 29.29
C GLY A 400 -34.45 -30.55 28.90
N GLY A 401 -34.19 -31.67 29.58
CA GLY A 401 -34.95 -32.91 29.48
C GLY A 401 -35.44 -33.31 30.85
N GLY A 402 -36.51 -32.64 31.32
CA GLY A 402 -37.23 -33.04 32.51
C GLY A 402 -38.38 -33.96 32.15
N ARG A 403 -38.45 -35.14 32.78
CA ARG A 403 -39.70 -35.86 33.01
C ARG A 403 -39.68 -36.50 34.41
N PRO A 404 -40.85 -36.62 35.07
CA PRO A 404 -40.96 -36.84 36.52
C PRO A 404 -41.29 -38.29 36.88
N GLY A 405 -40.97 -38.70 38.12
CA GLY A 405 -41.61 -39.87 38.73
C GLY A 405 -40.80 -40.63 39.79
N GLN A 406 -41.10 -40.31 41.06
CA GLN A 406 -41.26 -41.20 42.23
C GLN A 406 -40.12 -42.04 42.86
N ASN A 407 -40.05 -41.81 44.19
CA ASN A 407 -39.80 -42.72 45.32
C ASN A 407 -38.38 -43.21 45.66
N GLY A 408 -38.02 -42.98 46.94
CA GLY A 408 -37.18 -43.91 47.69
C GLY A 408 -36.14 -43.27 48.61
N SER A 409 -36.58 -42.83 49.80
CA SER A 409 -35.92 -42.99 51.12
C SER A 409 -34.40 -42.84 51.27
N GLY A 410 -33.96 -41.98 52.21
CA GLY A 410 -32.79 -42.31 53.05
C GLY A 410 -31.94 -41.13 53.53
N GLN A 411 -32.28 -40.62 54.73
CA GLN A 411 -31.35 -40.33 55.83
C GLN A 411 -29.97 -39.69 55.53
N GLN A 412 -29.74 -38.47 55.98
CA GLN A 412 -29.21 -38.15 57.34
C GLN A 412 -28.52 -36.78 57.35
N ALA A 413 -28.92 -35.97 58.33
CA ALA A 413 -28.33 -34.70 58.69
C ALA A 413 -27.07 -34.88 59.56
N ARG A 414 -26.15 -33.90 59.49
CA ARG A 414 -25.31 -33.35 60.59
C ARG A 414 -24.43 -32.23 59.99
N GLN A 415 -24.74 -30.95 60.21
CA GLN A 415 -24.33 -30.10 61.35
C GLN A 415 -22.83 -30.17 61.71
N ARG A 416 -22.09 -29.07 61.45
CA ARG A 416 -21.42 -28.18 62.43
C ARG A 416 -20.43 -27.27 61.69
N SER A 417 -20.60 -25.94 61.76
CA SER A 417 -19.83 -25.01 62.63
C SER A 417 -18.33 -25.28 62.62
N GLY A 418 -17.43 -24.36 62.32
CA GLY A 418 -17.48 -22.91 62.46
C GLY A 418 -16.11 -22.48 63.00
N ASN A 419 -15.62 -21.38 62.43
CA ASN A 419 -14.70 -20.41 63.02
C ASN A 419 -13.26 -20.83 63.38
N GLY A 420 -12.32 -20.08 62.80
CA GLY A 420 -11.33 -19.37 63.61
C GLY A 420 -9.88 -19.80 63.46
N GLY A 421 -9.06 -18.86 63.00
CA GLY A 421 -7.83 -18.53 63.76
C GLY A 421 -6.48 -18.72 63.06
N ASN A 422 -6.06 -17.65 62.39
CA ASN A 422 -4.84 -16.89 62.71
C ASN A 422 -3.43 -17.45 62.42
N GLY A 423 -2.57 -16.52 61.99
CA GLY A 423 -1.10 -16.59 62.04
C GLY A 423 -0.48 -17.13 60.74
N GLY A 424 0.43 -16.45 60.07
CA GLY A 424 1.22 -15.29 60.44
C GLY A 424 2.56 -15.37 59.72
N ASN A 425 2.98 -14.21 59.23
CA ASN A 425 4.37 -13.76 59.12
C ASN A 425 5.30 -14.23 57.99
N SER A 426 5.92 -13.18 57.43
CA SER A 426 7.31 -13.01 57.01
C SER A 426 7.53 -12.92 55.49
N SER A 427 7.77 -11.71 54.99
CA SER A 427 9.10 -11.06 54.85
C SER A 427 9.89 -11.74 53.72
N GLY A 428 10.33 -11.07 52.66
CA GLY A 428 10.79 -9.70 52.57
C GLY A 428 12.25 -9.70 52.12
N ASN A 429 12.44 -9.35 50.84
CA ASN A 429 13.55 -8.53 50.32
C ASN A 429 14.99 -9.07 50.25
N GLY A 430 15.63 -8.84 49.08
CA GLY A 430 16.93 -8.16 49.07
C GLY A 430 18.17 -8.86 48.47
N ASN A 431 18.69 -8.23 47.41
CA ASN A 431 20.11 -8.04 47.04
C ASN A 431 20.99 -9.19 46.50
N GLY A 432 21.50 -8.99 45.27
CA GLY A 432 22.78 -8.26 45.08
C GLY A 432 24.05 -9.07 44.67
N ASN A 433 24.75 -8.54 43.66
CA ASN A 433 26.15 -8.80 43.22
C ASN A 433 26.48 -10.18 42.62
N GLY A 434 27.32 -10.37 41.60
CA GLY A 434 28.33 -9.52 40.93
C GLY A 434 29.58 -10.38 40.63
N ARG A 435 30.28 -10.11 39.50
CA ARG A 435 31.67 -10.49 39.06
C ARG A 435 31.69 -11.14 37.66
N ARG A 436 32.29 -10.51 36.63
CA ARG A 436 33.73 -10.30 36.29
C ARG A 436 34.45 -11.54 35.71
N ARG A 437 34.84 -11.45 34.43
CA ARG A 437 36.13 -11.80 33.78
C ARG A 437 35.94 -11.55 32.27
N GLY A 438 36.84 -10.97 31.47
CA GLY A 438 38.23 -10.56 31.65
C GLY A 438 39.07 -11.03 30.46
N GLY A 439 39.66 -10.09 29.70
CA GLY A 439 40.82 -10.27 28.83
C GLY A 439 40.54 -10.61 27.36
N ARG A 440 41.35 -10.25 26.35
CA ARG A 440 42.45 -9.28 26.10
C ARG A 440 43.07 -9.72 24.74
N GLY A 441 43.61 -8.78 23.96
CA GLY A 441 44.59 -9.04 22.88
C GLY A 441 44.03 -8.85 21.47
N ARG A 442 44.28 -7.78 20.68
CA ARG A 442 45.48 -6.99 20.31
C ARG A 442 46.20 -7.54 19.07
N SER A 443 46.10 -6.81 17.96
CA SER A 443 47.11 -6.52 16.90
C SER A 443 46.33 -5.96 15.70
N GLY A 444 46.69 -4.89 15.00
CA GLY A 444 48.01 -4.29 14.77
C GLY A 444 48.35 -4.52 13.30
N GLY A 445 48.31 -3.46 12.47
CA GLY A 445 48.67 -3.56 11.05
C GLY A 445 48.41 -2.27 10.28
N ALA A 446 49.38 -1.36 10.33
CA ALA A 446 49.51 -0.24 9.41
C ALA A 446 50.20 -0.70 8.12
N SER A 447 49.80 -0.13 6.98
CA SER A 447 50.67 -0.06 5.80
C SER A 447 50.47 1.28 5.07
N GLN A 448 51.59 1.97 4.88
CA GLN A 448 51.79 3.10 3.99
C GLN A 448 52.15 2.62 2.57
N GLY A 449 51.98 3.52 1.60
CA GLY A 449 52.59 3.47 0.26
C GLY A 449 51.58 3.17 -0.84
N GLY A 450 51.48 3.90 -1.94
CA GLY A 450 52.28 4.99 -2.46
C GLY A 450 51.72 5.42 -3.82
N ASN A 451 51.94 6.69 -4.11
CA ASN A 451 51.82 7.45 -5.35
C ASN A 451 51.82 6.67 -6.70
N ARG A 452 50.95 7.07 -7.66
CA ARG A 452 51.33 7.41 -9.06
C ARG A 452 50.16 7.96 -9.87
N SER A 453 50.49 9.00 -10.61
CA SER A 453 49.73 9.78 -11.58
C SER A 453 49.91 9.26 -13.02
N ALA A 454 49.07 9.82 -13.91
CA ALA A 454 49.14 9.91 -15.38
C ALA A 454 48.71 8.70 -16.23
N SER A 455 47.56 8.81 -16.91
CA SER A 455 47.43 9.31 -18.30
C SER A 455 45.96 9.49 -18.66
#